data_AF-A0A0Q7K7V6-F1
#
_entry.id   AF-A0A0Q7K7V6-F1
#
_cell.length_a   1.000
_cell.length_b   1.000
_cell.length_c   1.000
_cell.angle_alpha   90.00
_cell.angle_beta   90.00
_cell.angle_gamma   90.00
#
_symmetry.space_group_name_H-M   'P 1'
#
loop_
_entity.id
_entity.type
_entity.pdbx_description
1 polymer ?
#
loop_
_entity_poly.entity_id
_entity_poly.type
_entity_poly.pdbx_seq_one_letter_code
_entity_poly.pdbx_strand_id
1 'polypeptide(L)'
;MDGAVISVDLTSLDALRGSLREAAHGIQALREHPDVVRARAADTGDPGLAAAALDVATAWAWGLELLSGELRRWDALLGVAASAYLDSDRSVLAALR
;
A
#
# COMPACT_ATOMS: atom_id res chain seq x y z
N MET A 1 16.24 12.59 21.48
CA MET A 1 15.47 12.62 20.21
C MET A 1 14.04 12.87 20.62
N ASP A 2 13.61 14.12 20.63
CA ASP A 2 12.23 14.47 20.96
C ASP A 2 11.38 14.13 19.75
N GLY A 3 10.68 12.99 19.83
CA GLY A 3 9.75 12.57 18.79
C GLY A 3 8.62 13.58 18.71
N ALA A 4 8.48 14.25 17.57
CA ALA A 4 7.33 15.09 17.31
C ALA A 4 6.06 14.24 17.43
N VAL A 5 5.25 14.51 18.46
CA VAL A 5 3.95 13.85 18.64
C VAL A 5 3.02 14.43 17.58
N ILE A 6 2.79 13.68 16.51
CA ILE A 6 1.78 14.04 15.52
C ILE A 6 0.42 13.66 16.13
N SER A 7 -0.38 14.66 16.50
CA SER A 7 -1.77 14.43 16.89
C SER A 7 -2.61 14.26 15.63
N VAL A 8 -3.09 13.03 15.39
CA VAL A 8 -4.04 12.73 14.31
C VAL A 8 -5.36 12.33 14.96
N ASP A 9 -6.45 13.00 14.61
CA ASP A 9 -7.78 12.61 15.06
C ASP A 9 -8.28 11.34 14.32
N LEU A 10 -9.30 10.68 14.86
CA LEU A 10 -9.85 9.45 14.29
C LEU A 10 -10.36 9.60 12.85
N THR A 11 -10.95 10.76 12.51
CA THR A 11 -11.45 11.02 11.16
C THR A 11 -10.30 11.11 10.16
N SER A 12 -9.22 11.79 10.54
CA SER A 12 -7.99 11.88 9.77
C SER A 12 -7.30 10.51 9.61
N LEU A 13 -7.32 9.66 10.64
CA LEU A 13 -6.82 8.28 10.56
C LEU A 13 -7.65 7.42 9.59
N ASP A 14 -8.97 7.50 9.67
CA ASP A 14 -9.84 6.74 8.76
C ASP A 14 -9.72 7.23 7.31
N ALA A 15 -9.60 8.54 7.09
CA ALA A 15 -9.34 9.09 5.76
C ALA A 15 -8.01 8.57 5.18
N LEU A 16 -6.95 8.56 5.99
CA LEU A 16 -5.64 8.04 5.56
C LEU A 16 -5.72 6.54 5.21
N ARG A 17 -6.42 5.74 6.01
CA ARG A 17 -6.68 4.32 5.71
C ARG A 17 -7.47 4.13 4.43
N GLY A 18 -8.46 4.99 4.17
CA GLY A 18 -9.19 5.04 2.89
C GLY A 18 -8.24 5.24 1.71
N SER A 19 -7.39 6.26 1.76
CA SER A 19 -6.40 6.56 0.71
C SER A 19 -5.42 5.40 0.47
N LEU A 20 -4.96 4.72 1.53
CA LEU A 20 -4.08 3.55 1.41
C LEU A 20 -4.78 2.39 0.70
N ARG A 21 -6.07 2.16 0.96
CA ARG A 21 -6.84 1.12 0.27
C ARG A 21 -7.09 1.46 -1.19
N GLU A 22 -7.42 2.70 -1.50
CA GLU A 22 -7.53 3.18 -2.89
C GLU A 22 -6.22 3.00 -3.64
N ALA A 23 -5.08 3.38 -3.04
CA ALA A 23 -3.77 3.16 -3.62
C ALA A 23 -3.47 1.67 -3.84
N ALA A 24 -3.81 0.80 -2.88
CA ALA A 24 -3.66 -0.65 -3.04
C ALA A 24 -4.54 -1.21 -4.16
N HIS A 25 -5.74 -0.65 -4.37
CA HIS A 25 -6.63 -1.01 -5.47
C HIS A 25 -6.06 -0.54 -6.83
N GLY A 26 -5.52 0.69 -6.88
CA GLY A 26 -4.84 1.21 -8.06
C GLY A 26 -3.63 0.37 -8.46
N ILE A 27 -2.84 -0.08 -7.48
CA ILE A 27 -1.72 -1.02 -7.72
C ILE A 27 -2.22 -2.34 -8.31
N GLN A 28 -3.39 -2.83 -7.88
CA GLN A 28 -3.96 -4.06 -8.42
C GLN A 28 -4.27 -3.94 -9.91
N ALA A 29 -4.79 -2.80 -10.36
CA ALA A 29 -5.02 -2.53 -11.79
C ALA A 29 -3.71 -2.51 -12.59
N LEU A 30 -2.61 -2.07 -11.99
CA LEU A 30 -1.30 -2.04 -12.66
C LEU A 30 -0.64 -3.42 -12.81
N ARG A 31 -1.12 -4.46 -12.12
CA ARG A 31 -0.51 -5.80 -12.15
C ARG A 31 -0.65 -6.53 -13.48
N GLU A 32 -1.60 -6.11 -14.32
CA GLU A 32 -1.81 -6.70 -15.65
C GLU A 32 -0.73 -6.26 -16.66
N HIS A 33 -0.11 -5.09 -16.43
CA HIS A 33 0.82 -4.50 -17.39
C HIS A 33 2.14 -5.27 -17.53
N PRO A 34 2.78 -5.81 -16.47
CA PRO A 34 3.90 -6.71 -16.61
C PRO A 34 3.64 -7.88 -17.56
N ASP A 35 2.46 -8.50 -17.52
CA ASP A 35 2.13 -9.63 -18.38
C ASP A 35 1.97 -9.21 -19.85
N VAL A 36 1.39 -8.03 -20.10
CA VAL A 36 1.35 -7.44 -21.44
C VAL A 36 2.77 -7.20 -21.98
N VAL A 37 3.68 -6.69 -21.15
CA VAL A 37 5.09 -6.47 -21.56
C VAL A 37 5.78 -7.80 -21.87
N ARG A 38 5.57 -8.84 -21.05
CA ARG A 38 6.11 -10.19 -21.31
C ARG A 38 5.59 -10.79 -22.62
N ALA A 39 4.30 -10.65 -22.89
CA ALA A 39 3.71 -11.13 -24.15
C ALA A 39 4.32 -10.40 -25.35
N ARG A 40 4.43 -9.07 -25.28
CA ARG A 40 5.07 -8.28 -26.36
C ARG A 40 6.54 -8.59 -26.54
N ALA A 41 7.27 -8.88 -25.46
CA ALA A 41 8.66 -9.30 -25.51
C ALA A 41 8.86 -10.56 -26.36
N ALA A 42 7.95 -11.53 -26.23
CA ALA A 42 7.96 -12.77 -27.00
C ALA A 42 7.73 -12.55 -28.51
N ASP A 43 7.02 -11.48 -28.88
CA ASP A 43 6.64 -11.18 -30.26
C ASP A 43 7.70 -10.35 -31.03
N THR A 44 8.71 -9.79 -30.36
CA THR A 44 9.61 -8.78 -30.97
C THR A 44 10.58 -9.33 -32.02
N GLY A 45 10.90 -10.63 -31.96
CA GLY A 45 11.92 -11.25 -32.82
C GLY A 45 13.37 -10.82 -32.53
N ASP A 46 13.60 -9.87 -31.62
CA ASP A 46 14.91 -9.41 -31.17
C ASP A 46 15.21 -9.98 -29.76
N PRO A 47 16.19 -10.90 -29.62
CA PRO A 47 16.50 -11.53 -28.34
C PRO A 47 16.97 -10.53 -27.26
N GLY A 48 17.68 -9.47 -27.65
CA GLY A 48 18.18 -8.46 -26.73
C GLY A 48 17.06 -7.58 -26.20
N LEU A 49 16.16 -7.14 -27.08
CA LEU A 49 14.97 -6.39 -26.69
C LEU A 49 14.02 -7.25 -25.85
N ALA A 50 13.84 -8.52 -26.20
CA ALA A 50 13.03 -9.46 -25.43
C ALA A 50 13.57 -9.64 -24.01
N ALA A 51 14.88 -9.84 -23.84
CA ALA A 51 15.51 -9.95 -22.53
C ALA A 51 15.32 -8.69 -21.69
N ALA A 52 15.59 -7.51 -22.26
CA ALA A 52 15.40 -6.25 -21.56
C ALA A 52 13.94 -6.01 -21.13
N ALA A 53 12.97 -6.36 -22.00
CA ALA A 53 11.56 -6.25 -21.69
C ALA A 53 11.12 -7.21 -20.57
N LEU A 54 11.66 -8.44 -20.54
CA LEU A 54 11.42 -9.39 -19.47
C LEU A 54 11.99 -8.92 -18.12
N ASP A 55 13.18 -8.34 -18.12
CA ASP A 55 13.81 -7.77 -16.92
C ASP A 55 12.96 -6.62 -16.35
N VAL A 56 12.51 -5.71 -17.22
CA VAL A 56 11.62 -4.60 -16.83
C VAL A 56 10.30 -5.12 -16.28
N ALA A 57 9.65 -6.07 -16.96
CA ALA A 57 8.39 -6.65 -16.48
C ALA A 57 8.54 -7.35 -15.13
N THR A 58 9.67 -8.01 -14.89
CA THR A 58 9.97 -8.69 -13.63
C THR A 58 10.21 -7.69 -12.50
N ALA A 59 11.06 -6.69 -12.73
CA ALA A 59 11.31 -5.63 -11.76
C ALA A 59 10.04 -4.85 -11.42
N TRP A 60 9.22 -4.55 -12.42
CA TRP A 60 7.93 -3.89 -12.23
C TRP A 60 6.98 -4.75 -11.37
N ALA A 61 6.77 -6.01 -11.73
CA ALA A 61 5.91 -6.90 -10.97
C ALA A 61 6.34 -7.00 -9.49
N TRP A 62 7.64 -7.13 -9.24
CA TRP A 62 8.18 -7.16 -7.88
C TRP A 62 7.98 -5.83 -7.12
N GLY A 63 8.18 -4.70 -7.79
CA GLY A 63 7.91 -3.38 -7.20
C GLY A 63 6.45 -3.20 -6.78
N LEU A 64 5.50 -3.68 -7.60
CA LEU A 64 4.08 -3.64 -7.25
C LEU A 64 3.76 -4.53 -6.04
N GLU A 65 4.37 -5.70 -5.93
CA GLU A 65 4.20 -6.58 -4.75
C GLU A 65 4.67 -5.89 -3.46
N LEU A 66 5.87 -5.29 -3.49
CA LEU A 66 6.42 -4.59 -2.33
C LEU A 66 5.55 -3.42 -1.90
N LEU A 67 5.15 -2.56 -2.85
CA LEU A 67 4.30 -1.42 -2.56
C LEU A 67 2.94 -1.87 -2.02
N SER A 68 2.32 -2.89 -2.62
CA SER A 68 1.05 -3.44 -2.16
C SER A 68 1.15 -4.01 -0.74
N GLY A 69 2.26 -4.71 -0.44
CA GLY A 69 2.54 -5.23 0.89
C GLY A 69 2.71 -4.12 1.94
N GLU A 70 3.45 -3.08 1.59
CA GLU A 70 3.71 -1.96 2.49
C GLU A 70 2.44 -1.14 2.76
N LEU A 71 1.61 -0.87 1.74
CA LEU A 71 0.32 -0.19 1.93
C LEU A 71 -0.62 -0.98 2.87
N ARG A 72 -0.70 -2.30 2.71
CA ARG A 72 -1.48 -3.16 3.61
C ARG A 72 -0.94 -3.12 5.04
N ARG A 73 0.38 -3.10 5.20
CA ARG A 73 1.03 -2.96 6.51
C ARG A 73 0.65 -1.62 7.18
N TRP A 74 0.70 -0.52 6.44
CA TRP A 74 0.30 0.79 6.96
C TRP A 74 -1.19 0.85 7.33
N ASP A 75 -2.10 0.32 6.50
CA ASP A 75 -3.54 0.26 6.86
C ASP A 75 -3.78 -0.55 8.14
N ALA A 76 -3.07 -1.67 8.31
CA ALA A 76 -3.16 -2.49 9.52
C ALA A 76 -2.66 -1.73 10.77
N LEU A 77 -1.50 -1.08 10.69
CA LEU A 77 -0.94 -0.30 11.80
C LEU A 77 -1.84 0.87 12.20
N LEU A 78 -2.38 1.60 11.21
CA LEU A 78 -3.33 2.68 11.45
C LEU A 78 -4.64 2.17 12.04
N GLY A 79 -5.09 0.97 11.63
CA GLY A 79 -6.25 0.31 12.23
C GLY A 79 -6.03 -0.01 13.72
N VAL A 80 -4.86 -0.51 14.09
CA VAL A 80 -4.49 -0.75 15.50
C VAL A 80 -4.47 0.57 16.28
N ALA A 81 -3.89 1.62 15.72
CA ALA A 81 -3.84 2.94 16.36
C ALA A 81 -5.24 3.52 16.58
N ALA A 82 -6.13 3.43 15.60
CA ALA A 82 -7.52 3.90 15.71
C ALA A 82 -8.29 3.13 16.80
N SER A 83 -8.14 1.80 16.86
CA SER A 83 -8.75 0.99 17.92
C SER A 83 -8.25 1.37 19.32
N ALA A 84 -6.94 1.59 19.48
CA ALA A 84 -6.36 2.00 20.75
C ALA A 84 -6.89 3.37 21.21
N TYR A 85 -7.09 4.30 20.28
CA TYR A 85 -7.67 5.61 20.59
C TYR A 85 -9.13 5.50 21.06
N LEU A 86 -9.94 4.70 20.36
CA LEU A 86 -11.34 4.44 20.73
C LEU A 86 -11.48 3.77 22.10
N ASP A 87 -10.59 2.81 22.41
CA ASP A 87 -10.60 2.14 23.71
C ASP A 87 -10.18 3.09 24.82
N SER A 88 -9.18 3.94 24.58
CA SER A 88 -8.76 4.98 25.53
C SER A 88 -9.88 5.98 25.82
N ASP A 89 -10.56 6.48 24.78
CA ASP A 89 -11.68 7.41 24.93
C ASP A 89 -12.84 6.79 25.71
N ARG A 90 -13.19 5.53 25.41
CA ARG A 90 -14.22 4.78 26.16
C ARG A 90 -13.86 4.62 27.64
N SER A 91 -12.59 4.32 27.94
CA SER A 91 -12.12 4.19 29.32
C SER A 91 -12.20 5.51 30.09
N VAL A 92 -11.82 6.64 29.47
CA VAL A 92 -11.93 7.97 30.09
C VAL A 92 -13.39 8.32 30.36
N LEU A 93 -14.27 8.13 29.38
CA LEU A 93 -15.71 8.39 29.54
C LEU A 93 -16.36 7.52 30.63
N ALA A 94 -15.89 6.27 30.80
CA ALA A 94 -16.35 5.40 31.86
C ALA A 94 -15.87 5.84 33.25
N ALA A 95 -14.65 6.39 33.36
CA ALA A 95 -14.10 6.87 34.63
C ALA A 95 -14.70 8.21 35.10
N LEU A 96 -15.32 8.97 34.19
CA LEU A 96 -15.98 10.25 34.47
C LEU A 96 -17.46 10.10 34.84
N ARG A 97 -18.03 8.89 34.79
CA ARG A 97 -19.40 8.56 35.19
C ARG A 97 -19.44 8.01 36.61
#